data_AF-A0A3E1NEC3-F1
#
_entry.id   AF-A0A3E1NEC3-F1
#
_cell.length_a   1.000
_cell.length_b   1.000
_cell.length_c   1.000
_cell.angle_alpha   90.00
_cell.angle_beta   90.00
_cell.angle_gamma   90.00
#
_symmetry.space_group_name_H-M   'P 1'
#
loop_
_entity.id
_entity.type
_entity.pdbx_description
1 polymer ?
#
loop_
_entity_poly.entity_id
_entity_poly.type
_entity_poly.pdbx_seq_one_letter_code
_entity_poly.pdbx_strand_id
1 'polypeptide(L)'
;MIQRVQTIWLLLASAVAFLTLKLSFFSGNKMVNNVKTFISLDARESLVLTILTVAVAIASLVAIFLYKDRKRQVLVTVITALVSIINIVVYVTEAKKFVPNEGKYDLTSILAVAIPIFLLLAIRGMRRDEKLIKSVDRLR
;
A
#
# COMPACT_ATOMS: atom_id res chain seq x y z
N MET A 1 8.60 21.50 12.19
CA MET A 1 9.58 20.38 12.34
C MET A 1 9.08 19.18 11.54
N ILE A 2 9.51 19.09 10.27
CA ILE A 2 9.06 18.10 9.28
C ILE A 2 9.87 16.79 9.34
N GLN A 3 10.99 16.78 10.07
CA GLN A 3 11.92 15.66 10.13
C GLN A 3 11.50 14.64 11.19
N ARG A 4 10.45 13.88 10.87
CA ARG A 4 10.07 12.71 11.66
C ARG A 4 10.10 11.48 10.77
N VAL A 5 10.63 10.39 11.32
CA VAL A 5 10.78 9.07 10.66
C VAL A 5 9.46 8.59 10.02
N GLN A 6 8.31 9.04 10.53
CA GLN A 6 6.98 8.79 9.92
C GLN A 6 6.84 9.26 8.46
N THR A 7 7.44 10.40 8.09
CA THR A 7 7.33 10.94 6.71
C THR A 7 8.12 10.09 5.72
N ILE A 8 9.24 9.51 6.16
CA ILE A 8 10.05 8.57 5.37
C ILE A 8 9.23 7.29 5.09
N TRP A 9 8.56 6.75 6.10
CA TRP A 9 7.70 5.57 5.92
C TRP A 9 6.52 5.84 4.98
N LEU A 10 5.87 7.00 5.08
CA LEU A 10 4.78 7.39 4.17
C LEU A 10 5.28 7.59 2.73
N LEU A 11 6.46 8.20 2.56
CA LEU A 11 7.07 8.40 1.26
C LEU A 11 7.47 7.08 0.61
N LEU A 12 8.08 6.16 1.38
CA LEU A 12 8.37 4.80 0.93
C LEU A 12 7.10 4.05 0.54
N ALA A 13 6.05 4.11 1.37
CA ALA A 13 4.76 3.48 1.06
C ALA A 13 4.18 4.02 -0.26
N SER A 14 4.22 5.34 -0.47
CA SER A 14 3.75 5.97 -1.72
C SER A 14 4.60 5.55 -2.93
N ALA A 15 5.93 5.61 -2.83
CA ALA A 15 6.84 5.25 -3.91
C ALA A 15 6.69 3.77 -4.31
N VAL A 16 6.60 2.88 -3.32
CA VAL A 16 6.38 1.45 -3.56
C VAL A 16 4.99 1.19 -4.17
N ALA A 17 3.95 1.91 -3.72
CA ALA A 17 2.62 1.82 -4.32
C ALA A 17 2.57 2.31 -5.78
N PHE A 18 3.37 3.31 -6.15
CA PHE A 18 3.51 3.71 -7.56
C PHE A 18 4.28 2.66 -8.38
N LEU A 19 5.30 2.05 -7.79
CA LEU A 19 6.08 0.99 -8.44
C LEU A 19 5.20 -0.24 -8.73
N THR A 20 4.32 -0.64 -7.81
CA THR A 20 3.40 -1.78 -8.03
C THR A 20 2.40 -1.56 -9.17
N LEU A 21 2.23 -0.34 -9.70
CA LEU A 21 1.44 -0.10 -10.92
C LEU A 21 2.07 -0.63 -12.21
N LYS A 22 3.39 -0.86 -12.21
CA LYS A 22 4.14 -1.40 -13.35
C LYS A 22 4.78 -2.76 -13.06
N LEU A 23 4.81 -3.18 -11.79
CA LEU A 23 5.43 -4.42 -11.37
C LEU A 23 4.38 -5.50 -11.25
N SER A 24 4.74 -6.69 -11.71
CA SER A 24 3.86 -7.84 -11.69
C SER A 24 3.74 -8.43 -10.30
N PHE A 25 2.52 -8.78 -9.92
CA PHE A 25 2.23 -9.44 -8.65
C PHE A 25 2.23 -10.96 -8.83
N PHE A 26 1.69 -11.43 -9.94
CA PHE A 26 1.55 -12.85 -10.25
C PHE A 26 1.66 -13.05 -11.75
N SER A 27 2.52 -13.94 -12.21
CA SER A 27 2.66 -14.24 -13.63
C SER A 27 2.22 -15.66 -13.91
N GLY A 28 1.39 -15.85 -14.93
CA GLY A 28 0.91 -17.17 -15.29
C GLY A 28 0.04 -17.19 -16.54
N ASN A 29 -0.38 -18.40 -16.91
CA ASN A 29 -1.28 -18.56 -18.05
C ASN A 29 -2.73 -18.26 -17.65
N LYS A 30 -3.37 -17.39 -18.42
CA LYS A 30 -4.81 -17.13 -18.36
C LYS A 30 -5.44 -17.63 -19.65
N MET A 31 -6.61 -18.27 -19.54
CA MET A 31 -7.39 -18.68 -20.70
C MET A 31 -8.08 -17.45 -21.27
N VAL A 32 -7.60 -16.95 -22.41
CA VAL A 32 -8.23 -15.86 -23.15
C VAL A 32 -8.64 -16.44 -24.51
N ASN A 33 -9.94 -16.40 -24.82
CA ASN A 33 -10.50 -16.98 -26.05
C ASN A 33 -10.05 -18.43 -26.33
N ASN A 34 -10.03 -19.26 -25.28
CA ASN A 34 -9.64 -20.67 -25.35
C ASN A 34 -8.16 -20.94 -25.72
N VAL A 35 -7.32 -19.90 -25.73
CA VAL A 35 -5.87 -19.98 -25.91
C VAL A 35 -5.19 -19.65 -24.59
N LYS A 36 -4.17 -20.43 -24.22
CA LYS A 36 -3.32 -20.13 -23.07
C LYS A 36 -2.39 -18.97 -23.44
N THR A 37 -2.64 -17.81 -22.86
CA THR A 37 -1.76 -16.65 -22.99
C THR A 37 -1.07 -16.38 -21.66
N PHE A 38 0.25 -16.24 -21.70
CA PHE A 38 1.03 -15.81 -20.54
C PHE A 38 0.75 -14.34 -20.27
N ILE A 39 0.14 -14.06 -19.11
CA ILE A 39 -0.23 -12.71 -18.69
C ILE A 39 0.36 -12.48 -17.31
N SER A 40 0.99 -11.32 -17.13
CA SER A 40 1.43 -10.82 -15.84
C SER A 40 0.30 -10.02 -15.19
N LEU A 41 -0.11 -10.43 -13.99
CA LEU A 41 -1.08 -9.72 -13.17
C LEU A 41 -0.42 -8.49 -12.55
N ASP A 42 -0.59 -7.37 -13.22
CA ASP A 42 -0.20 -6.06 -12.71
C ASP A 42 -1.44 -5.33 -12.15
N ALA A 43 -1.23 -4.22 -11.43
CA ALA A 43 -2.33 -3.39 -10.92
C ALA A 43 -3.30 -2.89 -12.02
N ARG A 44 -2.86 -2.89 -13.28
CA ARG A 44 -3.58 -2.40 -14.46
C ARG A 44 -4.59 -3.40 -15.04
N GLU A 45 -4.50 -4.66 -14.66
CA GLU A 45 -5.38 -5.73 -15.16
C GLU A 45 -6.83 -5.56 -14.73
N SER A 46 -7.06 -4.86 -13.62
CA SER A 46 -8.40 -4.55 -13.12
C SER A 46 -8.50 -3.07 -12.78
N LEU A 47 -9.58 -2.44 -13.25
CA LEU A 47 -9.91 -1.06 -12.87
C LEU A 47 -9.96 -0.90 -11.36
N VAL A 48 -10.47 -1.91 -10.64
CA VAL A 48 -10.56 -1.90 -9.18
C VAL A 48 -9.16 -1.90 -8.55
N LEU A 49 -8.25 -2.74 -9.02
CA LEU A 49 -6.84 -2.78 -8.55
C LEU A 49 -6.12 -1.47 -8.83
N THR A 50 -6.32 -0.89 -10.01
CA THR A 50 -5.69 0.38 -10.39
C THR A 50 -6.17 1.50 -9.47
N ILE A 51 -7.49 1.62 -9.27
CA ILE A 51 -8.08 2.65 -8.41
C ILE A 51 -7.60 2.49 -6.97
N LEU A 52 -7.61 1.28 -6.41
CA LEU A 52 -7.13 1.01 -5.05
C LEU A 52 -5.65 1.36 -4.89
N THR A 53 -4.81 0.95 -5.85
CA THR A 53 -3.36 1.18 -5.79
C THR A 53 -3.03 2.67 -5.89
N VAL A 54 -3.67 3.39 -6.83
CA VAL A 54 -3.53 4.84 -6.97
C VAL A 54 -4.05 5.57 -5.74
N ALA A 55 -5.19 5.15 -5.19
CA ALA A 55 -5.74 5.73 -3.97
C ALA A 55 -4.77 5.58 -2.79
N VAL A 56 -4.16 4.40 -2.61
CA VAL A 56 -3.15 4.18 -1.56
C VAL A 56 -1.92 5.06 -1.78
N ALA A 57 -1.42 5.16 -3.01
CA ALA A 57 -0.25 5.96 -3.34
C ALA A 57 -0.48 7.46 -3.05
N ILE A 58 -1.61 7.99 -3.50
CA ILE A 58 -2.00 9.40 -3.31
C ILE A 58 -2.32 9.68 -1.84
N ALA A 59 -3.09 8.82 -1.17
CA ALA A 59 -3.46 9.03 0.24
C ALA A 59 -2.21 9.02 1.15
N SER A 60 -1.23 8.14 0.87
CA SER A 60 0.05 8.12 1.56
C SER A 60 0.82 9.44 1.39
N LEU A 61 0.79 10.02 0.18
CA LEU A 61 1.46 11.27 -0.15
C LEU A 61 0.76 12.47 0.48
N VAL A 62 -0.58 12.52 0.43
CA VAL A 62 -1.41 13.53 1.11
C VAL A 62 -1.19 13.48 2.62
N ALA A 63 -1.05 12.27 3.20
CA ALA A 63 -0.76 12.11 4.62
C ALA A 63 0.58 12.75 5.04
N ILE A 64 1.55 12.94 4.13
CA ILE A 64 2.80 13.67 4.42
C ILE A 64 2.49 15.16 4.66
N PHE A 65 1.65 15.77 3.83
CA PHE A 65 1.29 17.18 3.92
C PHE A 65 0.31 17.49 5.06
N LEU A 66 -0.41 16.50 5.57
CA LEU A 66 -1.28 16.62 6.76
C LEU A 66 -0.51 16.75 8.09
N TYR A 67 0.78 17.10 8.05
CA TYR A 67 1.63 17.21 9.23
C TYR A 67 1.18 18.26 10.25
N LYS A 68 0.30 19.19 9.86
CA LYS A 68 -0.28 20.18 10.78
C LYS A 68 -1.34 19.54 11.70
N ASP A 69 -2.17 18.65 11.15
CA ASP A 69 -3.28 18.00 11.85
C ASP A 69 -2.93 16.54 12.20
N ARG A 70 -2.20 16.31 13.30
CA ARG A 70 -1.73 14.96 13.70
C ARG A 70 -2.84 13.92 13.79
N LYS A 71 -4.00 14.28 14.36
CA LYS A 71 -5.15 13.38 14.48
C LYS A 71 -5.65 12.92 13.11
N ARG A 72 -5.77 13.85 12.15
CA ARG A 72 -6.19 13.54 10.77
C ARG A 72 -5.10 12.75 10.04
N GLN A 73 -3.83 13.10 10.25
CA GLN A 73 -2.69 12.37 9.67
C GLN A 73 -2.73 10.89 10.03
N VAL A 74 -2.93 10.57 11.32
CA VAL A 74 -3.07 9.19 11.80
C VAL A 74 -4.30 8.52 11.20
N LEU A 75 -5.46 9.19 11.23
CA LEU A 75 -6.71 8.63 10.70
C LEU A 75 -6.60 8.27 9.22
N VAL A 76 -6.10 9.18 8.38
CA VAL A 76 -5.89 8.96 6.94
C VAL A 76 -4.91 7.81 6.73
N THR A 77 -3.81 7.75 7.48
CA THR A 77 -2.83 6.66 7.35
C THR A 77 -3.41 5.31 7.76
N VAL A 78 -4.24 5.25 8.81
CA VAL A 78 -4.94 4.03 9.24
C VAL A 78 -5.91 3.54 8.17
N ILE A 79 -6.72 4.45 7.61
CA ILE A 79 -7.63 4.12 6.51
C ILE A 79 -6.83 3.61 5.30
N THR A 80 -5.74 4.31 4.95
CA THR A 80 -4.85 3.91 3.85
C THR A 80 -4.25 2.53 4.08
N ALA A 81 -3.87 2.20 5.31
CA ALA A 81 -3.36 0.87 5.67
C ALA A 81 -4.43 -0.20 5.46
N LEU A 82 -5.68 0.04 5.90
CA LEU A 82 -6.80 -0.89 5.66
C LEU A 82 -7.06 -1.08 4.16
N VAL A 83 -7.07 0.00 3.38
CA VAL A 83 -7.24 -0.06 1.93
C VAL A 83 -6.12 -0.86 1.27
N SER A 84 -4.87 -0.71 1.73
CA SER A 84 -3.73 -1.49 1.22
C SER A 84 -3.85 -2.99 1.50
N ILE A 85 -4.43 -3.38 2.65
CA ILE A 85 -4.72 -4.79 2.97
C ILE A 85 -5.82 -5.33 2.05
N ILE A 86 -6.89 -4.55 1.84
CA ILE A 86 -7.96 -4.92 0.90
C ILE A 86 -7.37 -5.09 -0.51
N ASN A 87 -6.45 -4.23 -0.93
CA ASN A 87 -5.79 -4.32 -2.23
C ASN A 87 -5.06 -5.67 -2.39
N ILE A 88 -4.35 -6.16 -1.37
CA ILE A 88 -3.70 -7.48 -1.38
C ILE A 88 -4.73 -8.60 -1.54
N VAL A 89 -5.88 -8.52 -0.84
CA VAL A 89 -6.96 -9.52 -0.98
C VAL A 89 -7.50 -9.54 -2.41
N VAL A 90 -7.65 -8.37 -3.04
CA VAL A 90 -8.07 -8.28 -4.44
C VAL A 90 -7.02 -8.89 -5.36
N TYR A 91 -5.72 -8.62 -5.15
CA TYR A 91 -4.64 -9.26 -5.92
C TYR A 91 -4.69 -10.79 -5.84
N VAL A 92 -4.85 -11.35 -4.64
CA VAL A 92 -4.97 -12.79 -4.44
C VAL A 92 -6.23 -13.35 -5.12
N THR A 93 -7.33 -12.60 -5.11
CA THR A 93 -8.58 -12.99 -5.77
C THR A 93 -8.44 -12.97 -7.29
N GLU A 94 -7.76 -11.99 -7.86
CA GLU A 94 -7.45 -11.93 -9.29
C GLU A 94 -6.46 -13.03 -9.70
N ALA A 95 -5.46 -13.33 -8.87
CA ALA A 95 -4.52 -14.43 -9.10
C ALA A 95 -5.22 -15.81 -9.18
N LYS A 96 -6.31 -16.01 -8.42
CA LYS A 96 -7.12 -17.24 -8.50
C LYS A 96 -7.85 -17.44 -9.83
N LYS A 97 -7.97 -16.40 -10.67
CA LYS A 97 -8.58 -16.52 -12.01
C LYS A 97 -7.62 -17.11 -13.05
N PHE A 98 -6.34 -17.26 -12.71
CA PHE A 98 -5.36 -17.94 -13.56
C PHE A 98 -5.51 -19.45 -13.48
N VAL A 99 -4.95 -20.15 -14.48
CA VAL A 99 -5.00 -21.61 -14.51
C VAL A 99 -4.26 -22.18 -13.28
N PRO A 100 -4.87 -23.09 -12.50
CA PRO A 100 -4.23 -23.69 -11.33
C PRO A 100 -2.89 -24.36 -11.70
N ASN A 101 -1.86 -24.19 -10.87
CA ASN A 101 -0.49 -24.69 -11.06
C ASN A 101 0.31 -24.13 -12.26
N GLU A 102 -0.23 -23.23 -13.06
CA GLU A 102 0.49 -22.60 -14.19
C GLU A 102 0.91 -21.15 -13.94
N GLY A 103 0.77 -20.67 -12.71
CA GLY A 103 1.19 -19.33 -12.32
C GLY A 103 1.99 -19.31 -11.02
N LYS A 104 2.85 -18.31 -10.88
CA LYS A 104 3.72 -18.11 -9.72
C LYS A 104 3.63 -16.66 -9.26
N TYR A 105 3.75 -16.45 -7.95
CA TYR A 105 3.93 -15.11 -7.40
C TYR A 105 5.30 -14.59 -7.81
N ASP A 106 5.33 -13.37 -8.35
CA ASP A 106 6.58 -12.73 -8.71
C ASP A 106 7.29 -12.18 -7.48
N LEU A 107 8.60 -12.00 -7.56
CA LEU A 107 9.40 -11.44 -6.46
C LEU A 107 8.87 -10.06 -6.00
N THR A 108 8.34 -9.31 -6.94
CA THR A 108 7.73 -7.99 -6.77
C THR A 108 6.42 -8.00 -5.98
N SER A 109 5.78 -9.17 -5.78
CA SER A 109 4.62 -9.31 -4.88
C SER A 109 4.94 -8.92 -3.44
N ILE A 110 6.21 -9.07 -3.02
CA ILE A 110 6.65 -8.68 -1.68
C ILE A 110 6.49 -7.17 -1.43
N LEU A 111 6.57 -6.36 -2.49
CA LEU A 111 6.39 -4.91 -2.42
C LEU A 111 4.95 -4.55 -2.08
N ALA A 112 3.97 -5.25 -2.65
CA ALA A 112 2.56 -5.04 -2.32
C ALA A 112 2.28 -5.34 -0.83
N VAL A 113 2.95 -6.36 -0.27
CA VAL A 113 2.87 -6.71 1.16
C VAL A 113 3.67 -5.75 2.04
N ALA A 114 4.76 -5.16 1.53
CA ALA A 114 5.55 -4.19 2.27
C ALA A 114 4.81 -2.85 2.52
N ILE A 115 3.92 -2.43 1.62
CA ILE A 115 3.14 -1.19 1.74
C ILE A 115 2.39 -1.08 3.08
N PRO A 116 1.50 -2.03 3.48
CA PRO A 116 0.81 -1.95 4.76
C PRO A 116 1.79 -1.94 5.95
N ILE A 117 2.92 -2.64 5.85
CA ILE A 117 3.94 -2.66 6.91
C ILE A 117 4.52 -1.25 7.10
N PHE A 118 4.89 -0.56 6.03
CA PHE A 118 5.38 0.82 6.10
C PHE A 118 4.34 1.78 6.68
N LEU A 119 3.06 1.63 6.29
CA LEU A 119 1.98 2.44 6.83
C LEU A 119 1.78 2.20 8.34
N LEU A 120 1.87 0.94 8.79
CA LEU A 120 1.81 0.60 10.23
C LEU A 120 2.98 1.18 11.02
N LEU A 121 4.20 1.16 10.46
CA LEU A 121 5.37 1.78 11.06
C LEU A 121 5.20 3.31 11.15
N ALA A 122 4.65 3.94 10.12
CA ALA A 122 4.31 5.36 10.13
C ALA A 122 3.31 5.69 11.26
N ILE A 123 2.24 4.89 11.40
CA ILE A 123 1.22 5.05 12.45
C ILE A 123 1.84 4.92 13.84
N ARG A 124 2.72 3.93 14.04
CA ARG A 124 3.42 3.73 15.32
C ARG A 124 4.29 4.94 15.66
N GLY A 125 5.01 5.48 14.69
CA GLY A 125 5.78 6.72 14.81
C GLY A 125 4.90 7.89 15.27
N MET A 126 3.82 8.16 14.53
CA MET A 126 2.88 9.24 14.83
C MET A 126 2.25 9.15 16.23
N ARG A 127 1.92 7.94 16.70
CA ARG A 127 1.32 7.74 18.04
C ARG A 127 2.32 7.96 19.17
N ARG A 128 3.58 7.53 19.00
CA ARG A 128 4.65 7.78 20.00
C ARG A 128 4.87 9.29 20.17
N ASP A 129 4.90 9.95 19.04
CA ASP A 129 5.07 11.38 18.89
C ASP A 129 3.97 12.21 19.56
N GLU A 130 2.71 11.79 19.42
CA GLU A 130 1.58 12.42 20.11
C GLU A 130 1.67 12.26 21.63
N LYS A 131 2.11 11.09 22.10
CA LYS A 131 2.29 10.83 23.55
C LYS A 131 3.38 11.71 24.16
N LEU A 132 4.49 11.92 23.46
CA LEU A 132 5.61 12.77 23.93
C LEU A 132 5.18 14.23 24.12
N ILE A 133 4.37 14.77 23.21
CA ILE A 133 3.88 16.15 23.33
C ILE A 133 2.94 16.25 24.54
N LYS A 134 2.03 15.29 24.71
CA LYS A 134 1.10 15.25 25.85
C LYS A 134 1.80 15.10 27.19
N SER A 135 2.94 14.39 27.26
CA SER A 135 3.71 14.29 28.50
C SER A 135 4.42 15.58 28.87
N VAL A 136 4.89 16.36 27.89
CA VAL A 136 5.53 17.66 28.12
C VAL A 136 4.49 18.70 28.58
N ASP A 137 3.30 18.69 27.99
CA ASP A 137 2.21 19.61 28.36
C ASP A 137 1.69 19.39 29.78
N ARG A 138 1.84 18.17 30.34
CA ARG A 138 1.47 17.87 31.73
C ARG A 138 2.45 18.39 32.78
N LEU A 139 3.66 18.75 32.37
CA LEU A 139 4.73 19.25 33.25
C LEU A 139 4.80 20.79 33.26
N ARG A 140 4.00 21.45 32.43
CA ARG A 140 3.82 22.91 32.39
C ARG A 140 2.56 23.28 33.13
#